data_AF-A0AAD2PVF5-F1
#
_entry.id   AF-A0AAD2PVF5-F1
#
_cell.length_a   1.000
_cell.length_b   1.000
_cell.length_c   1.000
_cell.angle_alpha   90.00
_cell.angle_beta   90.00
_cell.angle_gamma   90.00
#
_symmetry.space_group_name_H-M   'P 1'
#
loop_
_entity.id
_entity.type
_entity.pdbx_description
1 polymer ?
#
loop_
_entity_poly.entity_id
_entity_poly.type
_entity_poly.pdbx_seq_one_letter_code
_entity_poly.pdbx_strand_id
1 'polypeptide(L)'
;MMQIKAKFDTEEGLNFIQQYYINQGLKKFGDDGKDAVDKELRQMILRDCFTPEFVKDMTASERKKAQSAMMLLAEKQFEKTIKGRLVFRGDGTREWLSREDTASPTASQEAITTTCVIDAHEGRDVMTLDVPNAFIKTYMPDAREGEDRIYMKITGMMVQILIDMAPEYRKYVFREWKASNLCSGTTCYIWDVAIEFPIL
;
A
#
# COMPACT_ATOMS: atom_id res chain seq x y z
N MET A 1 -0.04 10.78 17.56
CA MET A 1 -0.78 9.84 16.68
C MET A 1 -2.25 10.25 16.71
N MET A 2 -2.64 11.17 15.83
CA MET A 2 -4.00 11.70 15.81
C MET A 2 -4.88 10.70 15.07
N GLN A 3 -5.70 9.97 15.83
CA GLN A 3 -6.82 9.23 15.25
C GLN A 3 -7.75 10.27 14.62
N ILE A 4 -8.14 10.08 13.36
CA ILE A 4 -9.23 10.84 12.74
C ILE A 4 -10.49 10.43 13.49
N LYS A 5 -10.78 11.12 14.59
CA LYS A 5 -12.00 11.05 15.37
C LYS A 5 -12.82 12.29 15.04
N ALA A 6 -13.84 12.11 14.22
CA ALA A 6 -15.05 12.92 14.30
C ALA A 6 -16.22 11.97 14.05
N LYS A 7 -17.22 12.02 14.92
CA LYS A 7 -18.33 11.07 15.04
C LYS A 7 -19.65 11.79 14.67
N PHE A 8 -20.46 11.14 13.81
CA PHE A 8 -21.95 11.10 13.72
C PHE A 8 -22.70 12.42 13.37
N ASP A 9 -23.89 12.47 12.74
CA ASP A 9 -25.06 11.57 12.73
C ASP A 9 -25.85 11.62 11.40
N THR A 10 -26.74 10.65 11.15
CA THR A 10 -27.57 10.54 9.93
C THR A 10 -29.06 10.78 10.19
N GLU A 11 -29.62 11.85 9.62
CA GLU A 11 -30.97 11.85 9.01
C GLU A 11 -30.91 12.11 7.48
N GLU A 12 -29.82 12.73 6.98
CA GLU A 12 -29.50 12.93 5.55
C GLU A 12 -28.11 12.35 5.18
N GLY A 13 -27.85 11.12 5.62
CA GLY A 13 -26.55 10.67 6.12
C GLY A 13 -25.26 10.75 5.29
N LEU A 14 -24.17 11.18 5.95
CA LEU A 14 -22.77 11.03 5.51
C LEU A 14 -22.21 9.67 5.96
N ASN A 15 -21.69 8.90 5.00
CA ASN A 15 -21.11 7.58 5.23
C ASN A 15 -19.57 7.64 5.17
N PHE A 16 -18.90 7.46 6.32
CA PHE A 16 -17.43 7.42 6.39
C PHE A 16 -16.95 5.99 6.63
N ILE A 17 -16.20 5.45 5.68
CA ILE A 17 -15.52 4.15 5.85
C ILE A 17 -14.42 4.32 6.90
N GLN A 18 -14.56 3.64 8.03
CA GLN A 18 -13.53 3.62 9.07
C GLN A 18 -12.42 2.62 8.70
N GLN A 19 -11.19 3.12 8.66
CA GLN A 19 -10.00 2.32 8.41
C GLN A 19 -9.19 2.11 9.70
N TYR A 20 -8.57 0.95 9.82
CA TYR A 20 -7.73 0.55 10.95
C TYR A 20 -6.37 0.06 10.47
N TYR A 21 -5.31 0.45 11.17
CA TYR A 21 -3.98 -0.16 10.99
C TYR A 21 -4.02 -1.64 11.36
N ILE A 22 -3.19 -2.47 10.72
CA ILE A 22 -3.13 -3.93 10.91
C ILE A 22 -3.27 -4.40 12.36
N ASN A 23 -2.51 -3.85 13.31
CA ASN A 23 -2.56 -4.27 14.71
C ASN A 23 -3.93 -4.02 15.37
N GLN A 24 -4.62 -2.95 14.99
CA GLN A 24 -5.97 -2.64 15.50
C GLN A 24 -7.04 -3.37 14.69
N GLY A 25 -6.86 -3.46 13.37
CA GLY A 25 -7.79 -4.13 12.47
C GLY A 25 -7.87 -5.61 12.77
N LEU A 26 -6.75 -6.29 13.02
CA LEU A 26 -6.75 -7.71 13.40
C LEU A 26 -7.41 -7.95 14.76
N LYS A 27 -7.27 -7.03 15.72
CA LYS A 27 -7.98 -7.10 17.00
C LYS A 27 -9.49 -6.91 16.84
N LYS A 28 -9.90 -6.07 15.88
CA LYS A 28 -11.31 -5.74 15.64
C LYS A 28 -12.03 -6.82 14.82
N PHE A 29 -11.39 -7.27 13.75
CA PHE A 29 -11.98 -8.13 12.73
C PHE A 29 -11.59 -9.60 12.86
N GLY A 30 -10.67 -9.94 13.77
CA GLY A 30 -10.30 -11.33 14.04
C GLY A 30 -9.79 -12.06 12.80
N ASP A 31 -10.36 -13.24 12.54
CA ASP A 31 -9.95 -14.11 11.44
C ASP A 31 -10.35 -13.54 10.06
N ASP A 32 -11.50 -12.88 9.92
CA ASP A 32 -11.87 -12.17 8.68
C ASP A 32 -10.85 -11.07 8.33
N GLY A 33 -10.27 -10.44 9.35
CA GLY A 33 -9.18 -9.49 9.20
C GLY A 33 -7.89 -10.14 8.69
N LYS A 34 -7.56 -11.34 9.18
CA LYS A 34 -6.40 -12.11 8.70
C LYS A 34 -6.59 -12.53 7.26
N ASP A 35 -7.74 -13.09 6.93
CA ASP A 35 -8.08 -13.51 5.56
C ASP A 35 -7.99 -12.33 4.57
N ALA A 36 -8.42 -11.14 5.00
CA ALA A 36 -8.31 -9.93 4.19
C ALA A 36 -6.85 -9.49 3.97
N VAL A 37 -5.99 -9.57 5.00
CA VAL A 37 -4.55 -9.31 4.86
C VAL A 37 -3.91 -10.35 3.94
N ASP A 38 -4.24 -11.63 4.14
CA ASP A 38 -3.66 -12.74 3.42
C ASP A 38 -4.00 -12.67 1.93
N LYS A 39 -5.27 -12.38 1.61
CA LYS A 39 -5.72 -12.18 0.24
C LYS A 39 -4.96 -11.04 -0.45
N GLU A 40 -4.72 -9.93 0.25
CA GLU A 40 -4.03 -8.78 -0.31
C GLU A 40 -2.54 -9.08 -0.55
N LEU A 41 -1.83 -9.61 0.45
CA LEU A 41 -0.40 -9.93 0.33
C LEU A 41 -0.15 -11.02 -0.72
N ARG A 42 -1.01 -12.04 -0.77
CA ARG A 42 -0.94 -13.09 -1.79
C ARG A 42 -1.12 -12.52 -3.21
N GLN A 43 -1.98 -11.52 -3.38
CA GLN A 43 -2.11 -10.83 -4.67
C GLN A 43 -0.84 -10.08 -5.07
N MET A 44 -0.09 -9.53 -4.12
CA MET A 44 1.18 -8.86 -4.42
C MET A 44 2.24 -9.87 -4.88
N ILE A 45 2.36 -11.00 -4.16
CA ILE A 45 3.32 -12.06 -4.48
C ILE A 45 2.99 -12.68 -5.85
N LEU A 46 1.74 -13.09 -6.08
CA LEU A 46 1.31 -13.73 -7.34
C LEU A 46 1.50 -12.86 -8.58
N ARG A 47 1.61 -11.54 -8.40
CA ARG A 47 1.79 -10.60 -9.51
C ARG A 47 3.23 -10.16 -9.69
N ASP A 48 4.16 -10.71 -8.91
CA ASP A 48 5.55 -10.29 -8.83
C ASP A 48 5.66 -8.78 -8.62
N CYS A 49 4.80 -8.23 -7.75
CA CYS A 49 4.69 -6.80 -7.53
C CYS A 49 6.03 -6.18 -7.09
N PHE A 50 6.84 -6.96 -6.38
CA PHE A 50 7.98 -6.44 -5.66
C PHE A 50 8.98 -7.56 -5.36
N THR A 51 10.28 -7.23 -5.32
CA THR A 51 11.37 -8.20 -5.13
C THR A 51 12.12 -7.88 -3.84
N PRO A 52 12.34 -8.85 -2.93
CA PRO A 52 13.10 -8.61 -1.72
C PRO A 52 14.59 -8.40 -2.03
N GLU A 53 15.18 -7.41 -1.40
CA GLU A 53 16.59 -7.04 -1.58
C GLU A 53 17.35 -7.10 -0.26
N PHE A 54 18.64 -7.41 -0.30
CA PHE A 54 19.43 -7.41 0.92
C PHE A 54 19.80 -5.97 1.28
N VAL A 55 19.57 -5.63 2.55
CA VAL A 55 19.94 -4.31 3.07
C VAL A 55 21.41 -3.97 2.84
N LYS A 56 22.31 -4.96 2.92
CA LYS A 56 23.75 -4.74 2.71
C LYS A 56 24.04 -4.19 1.30
N ASP A 57 23.21 -4.51 0.32
CA ASP A 57 23.39 -4.17 -1.10
C ASP A 57 22.75 -2.81 -1.46
N MET A 58 22.03 -2.19 -0.52
CA MET A 58 21.45 -0.84 -0.69
C MET A 58 22.46 0.29 -0.41
N THR A 59 22.37 1.41 -1.11
CA THR A 59 23.15 2.62 -0.78
C THR A 59 22.65 3.29 0.50
N ALA A 60 23.45 4.20 1.07
CA ALA A 60 23.02 4.98 2.25
C ALA A 60 21.84 5.91 1.93
N SER A 61 21.78 6.43 0.70
CA SER A 61 20.69 7.30 0.24
C SER A 61 19.40 6.51 0.07
N GLU A 62 19.48 5.33 -0.55
CA GLU A 62 18.34 4.41 -0.71
C GLU A 62 17.74 4.00 0.63
N ARG A 63 18.58 3.66 1.63
CA ARG A 63 18.12 3.33 2.98
C ARG A 63 17.42 4.51 3.66
N LYS A 64 17.89 5.74 3.43
CA LYS A 64 17.29 6.95 3.98
C LYS A 64 15.95 7.29 3.31
N LYS A 65 15.83 7.04 2.00
CA LYS A 65 14.63 7.28 1.20
C LYS A 65 13.61 6.14 1.28
N ALA A 66 13.99 4.97 1.79
CA ALA A 66 13.10 3.81 1.90
C ALA A 66 11.83 4.14 2.71
N GLN A 67 10.66 3.97 2.10
CA GLN A 67 9.38 4.28 2.73
C GLN A 67 8.79 3.07 3.44
N SER A 68 8.08 3.30 4.54
CA SER A 68 7.43 2.21 5.26
C SER A 68 6.17 1.72 4.54
N ALA A 69 5.96 0.42 4.53
CA ALA A 69 4.67 -0.17 4.16
C ALA A 69 3.66 -0.06 5.31
N MET A 70 2.39 0.09 4.97
CA MET A 70 1.29 0.17 5.92
C MET A 70 0.12 -0.68 5.42
N MET A 71 -0.37 -1.60 6.26
CA MET A 71 -1.58 -2.36 5.96
C MET A 71 -2.78 -1.74 6.67
N LEU A 72 -3.81 -1.39 5.89
CA LEU A 72 -5.07 -0.80 6.34
C LEU A 72 -6.22 -1.79 6.13
N LEU A 73 -7.02 -2.00 7.16
CA LEU A 73 -8.22 -2.84 7.13
C LEU A 73 -9.47 -1.98 7.28
N ALA A 74 -10.45 -2.22 6.41
CA ALA A 74 -11.73 -1.53 6.44
C ALA A 74 -12.87 -2.48 6.09
N GLU A 75 -14.02 -2.31 6.72
CA GLU A 75 -15.23 -3.07 6.41
C GLU A 75 -16.00 -2.38 5.28
N LYS A 76 -16.32 -3.14 4.23
CA LYS A 76 -17.28 -2.69 3.21
C LYS A 76 -18.69 -2.86 3.77
N GLN A 77 -19.37 -1.77 4.05
CA GLN A 77 -20.67 -1.82 4.73
C GLN A 77 -21.75 -2.60 3.98
N PHE A 78 -21.83 -2.48 2.65
CA PHE A 78 -22.84 -3.17 1.85
C PHE A 78 -22.57 -4.68 1.72
N GLU A 79 -21.31 -5.05 1.49
CA GLU A 79 -20.92 -6.45 1.27
C GLU A 79 -20.62 -7.19 2.59
N LYS A 80 -20.47 -6.46 3.71
CA LYS A 80 -19.98 -6.95 5.01
C LYS A 80 -18.65 -7.71 4.93
N THR A 81 -17.84 -7.42 3.92
CA THR A 81 -16.52 -8.02 3.74
C THR A 81 -15.44 -7.09 4.25
N ILE A 82 -14.42 -7.64 4.89
CA ILE A 82 -13.21 -6.88 5.26
C ILE A 82 -12.29 -6.77 4.04
N LYS A 83 -11.85 -5.55 3.74
CA LYS A 83 -10.89 -5.25 2.68
C LYS A 83 -9.57 -4.80 3.30
N GLY A 84 -8.51 -5.53 2.98
CA GLY A 84 -7.14 -5.10 3.22
C GLY A 84 -6.62 -4.23 2.09
N ARG A 85 -5.74 -3.29 2.42
CA ARG A 85 -4.98 -2.48 1.47
C ARG A 85 -3.55 -2.37 1.96
N LEU A 86 -2.59 -2.86 1.17
CA LEU A 86 -1.18 -2.57 1.39
C LEU A 86 -0.86 -1.21 0.77
N VAL A 87 -0.34 -0.29 1.58
CA VAL A 87 -0.13 1.10 1.20
C VAL A 87 1.33 1.47 1.41
N PHE A 88 1.93 2.02 0.36
CA PHE A 88 3.21 2.69 0.42
C PHE A 88 3.05 4.06 1.10
N ARG A 89 3.80 4.33 2.18
CA ARG A 89 3.67 5.57 2.93
C ARG A 89 4.36 6.73 2.18
N GLY A 90 3.60 7.41 1.32
CA GLY A 90 4.11 8.49 0.46
C GLY A 90 4.25 9.87 1.10
N ASP A 91 4.10 10.01 2.42
CA ASP A 91 4.21 11.31 3.09
C ASP A 91 5.62 11.91 2.97
N GLY A 92 6.65 11.04 2.99
CA GLY A 92 8.04 11.44 2.81
C GLY A 92 8.45 11.69 1.35
N THR A 93 7.76 11.15 0.36
CA THR A 93 8.26 11.14 -1.04
C THR A 93 8.17 12.48 -1.76
N ARG A 94 7.38 13.42 -1.24
CA ARG A 94 7.23 14.77 -1.83
C ARG A 94 8.52 15.58 -1.87
N GLU A 95 9.52 15.23 -1.06
CA GLU A 95 10.80 15.94 -1.01
C GLU A 95 11.72 15.62 -2.19
N TRP A 96 11.56 14.45 -2.83
CA TRP A 96 12.48 13.98 -3.87
C TRP A 96 11.82 13.52 -5.17
N LEU A 97 10.48 13.54 -5.26
CA LEU A 97 9.76 13.37 -6.51
C LEU A 97 9.32 14.74 -7.05
N SER A 98 9.58 15.00 -8.33
CA SER A 98 9.13 16.25 -8.96
C SER A 98 7.62 16.23 -9.20
N ARG A 99 7.03 17.41 -9.46
CA ARG A 99 5.60 17.49 -9.79
C ARG A 99 5.32 16.86 -11.14
N GLU A 100 6.27 16.99 -12.05
CA GLU A 100 6.26 16.42 -13.39
C GLU A 100 6.25 14.88 -13.30
N ASP A 101 7.06 14.29 -12.42
CA ASP A 101 7.11 12.82 -12.21
C ASP A 101 5.85 12.30 -11.50
N THR A 102 5.20 13.14 -10.66
CA THR A 102 3.98 12.73 -9.93
C THR A 102 2.69 13.01 -10.70
N ALA A 103 2.78 13.70 -11.85
CA ALA A 103 1.61 14.10 -12.63
C ALA A 103 1.16 12.94 -13.54
N SER A 104 -0.03 12.41 -13.27
CA SER A 104 -0.70 11.48 -14.19
C SER A 104 -1.58 12.25 -15.19
N PRO A 105 -1.59 11.88 -16.49
CA PRO A 105 -2.54 12.44 -17.46
C PRO A 105 -3.95 12.02 -17.07
N THR A 106 -4.64 12.85 -16.30
CA THR A 106 -6.00 12.61 -15.85
C THR A 106 -6.95 13.32 -16.80
N ALA A 107 -7.80 12.57 -17.49
CA ALA A 107 -8.84 13.16 -18.34
C ALA A 107 -9.77 14.02 -17.48
N SER A 108 -10.25 15.15 -18.04
CA SER A 108 -11.17 16.01 -17.30
C SER A 108 -12.51 15.30 -17.08
N GLN A 109 -13.06 15.45 -15.88
CA GLN A 109 -14.34 14.84 -15.53
C GLN A 109 -15.47 15.37 -16.41
N GLU A 110 -15.39 16.64 -16.80
CA GLU A 110 -16.31 17.30 -17.72
C GLU A 110 -16.26 16.67 -19.11
N ALA A 111 -15.07 16.33 -19.62
CA ALA A 111 -14.94 15.68 -20.92
C ALA A 111 -15.55 14.28 -20.90
N ILE A 112 -15.23 13.46 -19.88
CA ILE A 112 -15.80 12.11 -19.72
C ILE A 112 -17.32 12.18 -19.63
N THR A 113 -17.85 13.11 -18.84
CA THR A 113 -19.31 13.27 -18.68
C THR A 113 -19.96 13.68 -19.99
N THR A 114 -19.33 14.61 -20.74
CA THR A 114 -19.83 15.07 -22.04
C THR A 114 -19.90 13.92 -23.05
N THR A 115 -18.87 13.08 -23.13
CA THR A 115 -18.89 11.91 -24.02
C THR A 115 -19.99 10.93 -23.64
N CYS A 116 -20.18 10.66 -22.34
CA CYS A 116 -21.25 9.78 -21.88
C CYS A 116 -22.65 10.32 -22.23
N VAL A 117 -22.87 11.64 -22.15
CA VAL A 117 -24.15 12.26 -22.53
C VAL A 117 -24.42 12.14 -24.03
N ILE A 118 -23.40 12.32 -24.86
CA ILE A 118 -23.51 12.16 -26.32
C ILE A 118 -23.84 10.71 -26.66
N ASP A 119 -23.11 9.76 -26.08
CA ASP A 119 -23.33 8.32 -26.32
C ASP A 119 -24.74 7.91 -25.92
N ALA A 120 -25.25 8.43 -24.80
CA ALA A 120 -26.62 8.20 -24.35
C ALA A 120 -27.68 8.83 -25.27
N HIS A 121 -27.45 10.06 -25.74
CA HIS A 121 -28.37 10.76 -26.64
C HIS A 121 -28.46 10.07 -28.02
N GLU A 122 -27.33 9.60 -28.55
CA GLU A 122 -27.28 8.92 -29.85
C GLU A 122 -27.60 7.42 -29.77
N GLY A 123 -27.79 6.87 -28.57
CA GLY A 123 -28.09 5.44 -28.36
C GLY A 123 -26.94 4.52 -28.76
N ARG A 124 -25.70 4.92 -28.48
CA ARG A 124 -24.50 4.11 -28.80
C ARG A 124 -24.28 3.00 -27.78
N ASP A 125 -23.75 1.88 -28.24
CA ASP A 125 -23.32 0.79 -27.37
C ASP A 125 -22.01 1.16 -26.64
N VAL A 126 -22.04 1.13 -25.31
CA VAL A 126 -20.89 1.46 -24.44
C VAL A 126 -20.52 0.24 -23.59
N MET A 127 -19.24 -0.10 -23.56
CA MET A 127 -18.68 -1.12 -22.66
C MET A 127 -17.69 -0.48 -21.69
N THR A 128 -17.80 -0.80 -20.41
CA THR A 128 -16.83 -0.41 -19.38
C THR A 128 -16.12 -1.64 -18.83
N LEU A 129 -14.82 -1.50 -18.56
CA LEU A 129 -14.00 -2.55 -17.97
C LEU A 129 -13.15 -1.94 -16.86
N ASP A 130 -13.20 -2.54 -15.67
CA ASP A 130 -12.25 -2.27 -14.60
C ASP A 130 -11.11 -3.29 -14.65
N VAL A 131 -9.86 -2.80 -14.66
CA VAL A 131 -8.66 -3.65 -14.62
C VAL A 131 -8.12 -3.62 -13.20
N PRO A 132 -8.37 -4.66 -12.38
CA PRO A 132 -7.99 -4.65 -10.98
C PRO A 132 -6.47 -4.63 -10.84
N ASN A 133 -5.96 -3.73 -10.00
CA ASN A 133 -4.54 -3.58 -9.72
C ASN A 133 -3.67 -3.26 -10.96
N ALA A 134 -4.20 -2.48 -11.91
CA ALA A 134 -3.47 -2.06 -13.11
C ALA A 134 -2.08 -1.45 -12.79
N PHE A 135 -1.99 -0.67 -11.69
CA PHE A 135 -0.74 -0.05 -11.22
C PHE A 135 0.39 -1.03 -10.88
N ILE A 136 0.08 -2.29 -10.58
CA ILE A 136 1.09 -3.30 -10.22
C ILE A 136 1.71 -3.92 -11.48
N LYS A 137 1.05 -3.77 -12.63
CA LYS A 137 1.47 -4.38 -13.91
C LYS A 137 2.16 -3.40 -14.85
N THR A 138 2.33 -2.14 -14.45
CA THR A 138 3.10 -1.17 -15.21
C THR A 138 4.59 -1.46 -15.11
N TYR A 139 5.27 -1.39 -16.24
CA TYR A 139 6.73 -1.51 -16.30
C TYR A 139 7.38 -0.31 -15.62
N MET A 140 8.36 -0.58 -14.77
CA MET A 140 9.27 0.44 -14.24
C MET A 140 10.62 0.32 -14.94
N PRO A 141 11.18 1.42 -15.45
CA PRO A 141 12.55 1.42 -15.94
C PRO A 141 13.54 1.17 -14.79
N ASP A 142 14.59 0.40 -15.06
CA ASP A 142 15.71 0.29 -14.14
C ASP A 142 16.31 1.67 -13.84
N ALA A 143 16.67 1.89 -12.57
CA ALA A 143 17.34 3.12 -12.16
C ALA A 143 18.62 3.33 -12.99
N ARG A 144 18.80 4.55 -13.52
CA ARG A 144 20.00 4.89 -14.30
C ARG A 144 21.23 4.94 -13.38
N GLU A 145 22.41 4.85 -13.99
CA GLU A 145 23.67 4.96 -13.23
C GLU A 145 23.73 6.30 -12.47
N GLY A 146 23.73 6.24 -11.15
CA GLY A 146 23.71 7.41 -10.26
C GLY A 146 22.34 7.83 -9.72
N GLU A 147 21.26 7.16 -10.12
CA GLU A 147 19.91 7.33 -9.55
C GLU A 147 19.66 6.29 -8.43
N ASP A 148 18.96 6.71 -7.38
CA ASP A 148 18.59 5.81 -6.28
C ASP A 148 17.35 4.98 -6.66
N ARG A 149 17.37 3.69 -6.34
CA ARG A 149 16.18 2.84 -6.45
C ARG A 149 15.16 3.16 -5.37
N ILE A 150 13.89 2.87 -5.65
CA ILE A 150 12.79 3.07 -4.69
C ILE A 150 12.57 1.79 -3.90
N TYR A 151 12.81 1.88 -2.58
CA TYR A 151 12.57 0.77 -1.67
C TYR A 151 11.37 1.03 -0.75
N MET A 152 10.60 -0.03 -0.53
CA MET A 152 9.62 -0.10 0.53
C MET A 152 10.11 -1.02 1.64
N LYS A 153 9.97 -0.56 2.88
CA LYS A 153 10.33 -1.26 4.10
C LYS A 153 9.07 -1.86 4.72
N ILE A 154 8.96 -3.19 4.67
CA ILE A 154 7.87 -3.92 5.34
C ILE A 154 8.31 -4.27 6.75
N THR A 155 7.47 -3.95 7.75
CA THR A 155 7.81 -4.11 9.17
C THR A 155 6.75 -4.87 9.97
N GLY A 156 7.16 -5.43 11.12
CA GLY A 156 6.26 -5.96 12.13
C GLY A 156 5.54 -7.24 11.72
N MET A 157 4.24 -7.36 12.06
CA MET A 157 3.45 -8.57 11.79
C MET A 157 3.33 -8.94 10.31
N MET A 158 3.40 -7.94 9.42
CA MET A 158 3.35 -8.18 7.97
C MET A 158 4.51 -9.05 7.48
N VAL A 159 5.69 -8.90 8.10
CA VAL A 159 6.87 -9.70 7.74
C VAL A 159 6.63 -11.18 8.08
N GLN A 160 6.02 -11.48 9.22
CA GLN A 160 5.71 -12.84 9.59
C GLN A 160 4.74 -13.49 8.59
N ILE A 161 3.65 -12.79 8.26
CA ILE A 161 2.65 -13.28 7.30
C ILE A 161 3.29 -13.51 5.92
N LEU A 162 4.16 -12.59 5.47
CA LEU A 162 4.88 -12.75 4.21
C LEU A 162 5.82 -13.96 4.20
N ILE A 163 6.56 -14.20 5.28
CA ILE A 163 7.45 -15.37 5.38
C ILE A 163 6.65 -16.67 5.38
N ASP A 164 5.47 -16.68 6.01
CA ASP A 164 4.63 -17.87 6.04
C ASP A 164 4.08 -18.19 4.63
N MET A 165 3.87 -17.18 3.78
CA MET A 165 3.46 -17.36 2.38
C MET A 165 4.61 -17.65 1.42
N ALA A 166 5.75 -16.97 1.60
CA ALA A 166 6.94 -17.06 0.77
C ALA A 166 8.17 -17.30 1.68
N PRO A 167 8.41 -18.57 2.09
CA PRO A 167 9.48 -18.91 3.02
C PRO A 167 10.88 -18.48 2.55
N GLU A 168 11.09 -18.36 1.24
CA GLU A 168 12.31 -17.88 0.61
C GLU A 168 12.67 -16.44 0.98
N TYR A 169 11.69 -15.63 1.40
CA TYR A 169 11.93 -14.24 1.83
C TYR A 169 12.67 -14.15 3.16
N ARG A 170 12.67 -15.22 3.95
CA ARG A 170 13.33 -15.29 5.26
C ARG A 170 14.79 -14.88 5.23
N LYS A 171 15.51 -15.08 4.13
CA LYS A 171 16.94 -14.72 4.01
C LYS A 171 17.20 -13.21 3.93
N TYR A 172 16.22 -12.44 3.47
CA TYR A 172 16.31 -10.96 3.34
C TYR A 172 15.88 -10.23 4.61
N VAL A 173 15.32 -10.97 5.56
CA VAL A 173 14.83 -10.43 6.81
C VAL A 173 16.01 -10.05 7.69
N PHE A 174 16.11 -8.77 8.03
CA PHE A 174 17.09 -8.28 8.99
C PHE A 174 16.38 -7.75 10.24
N ARG A 175 17.11 -7.73 11.35
CA ARG A 175 16.63 -7.17 12.61
C ARG A 175 17.29 -5.82 12.83
N GLU A 176 16.52 -4.75 12.76
CA GLU A 176 16.98 -3.43 13.14
C GLU A 176 16.73 -3.19 14.64
N TRP A 177 17.68 -2.56 15.32
CA TRP A 177 17.51 -2.12 16.69
C TRP A 177 16.90 -0.71 16.69
N LYS A 178 15.76 -0.51 17.36
CA LYS A 178 15.26 0.84 17.66
C LYS A 178 15.33 1.15 19.16
N ALA A 179 16.06 2.21 19.50
CA ALA A 179 15.81 2.98 20.71
C ALA A 179 14.46 3.68 20.56
N SER A 180 13.38 3.10 21.06
CA SER A 180 12.13 3.84 21.23
C SER A 180 11.76 3.88 22.71
N ASN A 181 11.50 5.09 23.20
CA ASN A 181 11.01 5.40 24.55
C ASN A 181 9.63 4.79 24.88
N LEU A 182 9.10 3.91 24.01
CA LEU A 182 7.85 3.16 24.18
C LEU A 182 8.06 1.75 24.74
N CYS A 183 9.28 1.22 24.72
CA CYS A 183 9.59 -0.10 25.25
C CYS A 183 10.32 0.06 26.60
N SER A 184 9.58 0.03 27.71
CA SER A 184 10.18 -0.18 29.03
C SER A 184 10.81 -1.59 29.08
N GLY A 185 12.10 -1.70 28.75
CA GLY A 185 12.93 -2.81 29.19
C GLY A 185 13.05 -4.06 28.30
N THR A 186 12.63 -4.05 27.03
CA THR A 186 12.87 -5.19 26.12
C THR A 186 13.53 -4.71 24.83
N THR A 187 14.58 -5.40 24.39
CA THR A 187 15.26 -5.17 23.11
C THR A 187 14.25 -5.23 21.97
N CYS A 188 13.86 -4.07 21.44
CA CYS A 188 12.84 -3.96 20.40
C CYS A 188 13.52 -4.13 19.03
N TYR A 189 13.60 -5.38 18.56
CA TYR A 189 14.00 -5.73 17.20
C TYR A 189 12.81 -5.53 16.25
N ILE A 190 13.01 -4.78 15.18
CA ILE A 190 12.04 -4.71 14.09
C ILE A 190 12.53 -5.64 12.99
N TRP A 191 11.68 -6.58 12.62
CA TRP A 191 11.88 -7.42 11.46
C TRP A 191 11.51 -6.62 10.23
N ASP A 192 12.43 -6.56 9.28
CA ASP A 192 12.32 -5.69 8.13
C ASP A 192 12.67 -6.44 6.86
N VAL A 193 11.90 -6.19 5.79
CA VAL A 193 12.24 -6.59 4.42
C VAL A 193 12.28 -5.33 3.58
N ALA A 194 13.42 -5.05 2.97
CA ALA A 194 13.54 -4.04 1.93
C ALA A 194 13.08 -4.67 0.63
N ILE A 195 12.21 -3.97 -0.07
CA ILE A 195 11.63 -4.46 -1.29
C ILE A 195 11.74 -3.38 -2.33
N GLU A 196 12.41 -3.70 -3.43
CA GLU A 196 12.47 -2.81 -4.57
C GLU A 196 11.10 -2.77 -5.23
N PHE A 197 10.63 -1.55 -5.42
CA PHE A 197 9.37 -1.30 -6.08
C PHE A 197 9.63 -0.81 -7.50
N PRO A 198 9.01 -1.43 -8.50
CA PRO A 198 8.87 -0.82 -9.80
C PRO A 198 7.79 0.29 -9.73
N ILE A 199 8.06 1.48 -9.14
CA ILE A 199 7.06 2.58 -9.04
C ILE A 199 7.21 3.67 -10.11
N LEU A 200 6.28 3.67 -11.07
CA LEU A 200 5.69 4.79 -11.84
C LEU A 200 6.64 5.83 -12.46
#